data_AF-A0A955IHY5-F1
#
_entry.id   AF-A0A955IHY5-F1
#
_cell.length_a   1.000
_cell.length_b   1.000
_cell.length_c   1.000
_cell.angle_alpha   90.00
_cell.angle_beta   90.00
_cell.angle_gamma   90.00
#
_symmetry.space_group_name_H-M   'P 1'
#
loop_
_entity.id
_entity.type
_entity.pdbx_description
1 polymer ?
#
loop_
_entity_poly.entity_id
_entity_poly.type
_entity_poly.pdbx_seq_one_letter_code
_entity_poly.pdbx_strand_id
1 'polypeptide(L)'
;MGLDFAIDELYASGWSELDSAGCEFHADGRLFPRLERVKDEFSGAGKQLTVRHVELFNCYRAEWRDAEGSICGAVVGHSANEAAVYALSQLRRSLVGA
;
A
#
# COMPACT_ATOMS: atom_id res chain seq x y z
N MET A 1 -2.54 -3.45 -13.54
CA MET A 1 -1.31 -3.88 -12.82
C MET A 1 -1.78 -5.01 -11.89
N GLY A 2 -0.95 -5.99 -11.56
CA GLY A 2 -1.39 -7.14 -10.73
C GLY A 2 -1.06 -6.90 -9.27
N LEU A 3 -1.75 -7.60 -8.36
CA LEU A 3 -1.34 -7.66 -6.96
C LEU A 3 0.09 -8.24 -6.85
N ASP A 4 0.48 -9.15 -7.74
CA ASP A 4 1.84 -9.69 -7.86
C ASP A 4 2.91 -8.60 -7.97
N PHE A 5 2.68 -7.63 -8.85
CA PHE A 5 3.60 -6.52 -9.07
C PHE A 5 3.67 -5.59 -7.85
N ALA A 6 2.53 -5.34 -7.20
CA ALA A 6 2.50 -4.55 -5.98
C ALA A 6 3.33 -5.23 -4.86
N ILE A 7 3.25 -6.57 -4.76
CA ILE A 7 4.02 -7.36 -3.81
C ILE A 7 5.52 -7.32 -4.15
N ASP A 8 5.89 -7.47 -5.43
CA ASP A 8 7.29 -7.34 -5.88
C ASP A 8 7.87 -5.98 -5.46
N GLU A 9 7.14 -4.91 -5.74
CA GLU A 9 7.58 -3.54 -5.41
C GLU A 9 7.68 -3.31 -3.90
N LEU A 10 6.80 -3.92 -3.12
CA LEU A 10 6.84 -3.90 -1.66
C LEU A 10 8.09 -4.62 -1.13
N TYR A 11 8.39 -5.82 -1.63
CA TYR A 11 9.58 -6.57 -1.21
C TYR A 11 10.86 -5.85 -1.62
N ALA A 12 10.88 -5.23 -2.80
CA ALA A 12 11.98 -4.38 -3.25
C ALA A 12 12.20 -3.14 -2.35
N SER A 13 11.21 -2.72 -1.56
CA SER A 13 11.37 -1.68 -0.52
C SER A 13 12.00 -2.19 0.79
N GLY A 14 12.46 -3.44 0.82
CA GLY A 14 12.99 -4.10 2.01
C GLY A 14 11.92 -4.54 3.00
N TRP A 15 10.65 -4.62 2.59
CA TRP A 15 9.63 -5.28 3.40
C TRP A 15 9.94 -6.77 3.49
N SER A 16 9.80 -7.35 4.68
CA SER A 16 10.06 -8.77 4.91
C SER A 16 8.93 -9.41 5.71
N GLU A 17 8.81 -10.72 5.60
CA GLU A 17 7.77 -11.53 6.23
C GLU A 17 7.99 -11.76 7.74
N LEU A 18 8.98 -11.09 8.35
CA LEU A 18 9.32 -11.23 9.77
C LEU A 18 8.17 -10.80 10.70
N ASP A 19 7.31 -9.89 10.26
CA ASP A 19 6.03 -9.56 10.91
C ASP A 19 4.86 -9.93 10.00
N SER A 20 4.32 -11.13 10.20
CA SER A 20 3.16 -11.63 9.46
C SER A 20 1.82 -11.19 10.07
N ALA A 21 1.83 -10.41 11.16
CA ALA A 21 0.62 -9.95 11.80
C ALA A 21 -0.15 -8.99 10.88
N GLY A 22 -1.39 -9.35 10.53
CA GLY A 22 -2.21 -8.56 9.62
C GLY A 22 -1.94 -8.80 8.13
N CYS A 23 -1.07 -9.74 7.78
CA CYS A 23 -0.83 -10.15 6.39
C CYS A 23 -1.80 -11.24 5.91
N GLU A 24 -1.85 -11.42 4.60
CA GLU A 24 -2.58 -12.47 3.89
C GLU A 24 -1.65 -13.13 2.86
N PHE A 25 -1.95 -14.38 2.52
CA PHE A 25 -1.19 -15.12 1.51
C PHE A 25 -1.72 -14.81 0.12
N HIS A 26 -0.81 -14.47 -0.78
CA HIS A 26 -1.07 -14.44 -2.20
C HIS A 26 -1.12 -15.86 -2.78
N ALA A 27 -1.70 -16.04 -3.97
CA ALA A 27 -1.87 -17.35 -4.61
C ALA A 27 -0.54 -18.06 -4.93
N ASP A 28 0.56 -17.31 -5.01
CA ASP A 28 1.91 -17.83 -5.22
C ASP A 28 2.66 -18.14 -3.90
N GLY A 29 2.01 -17.95 -2.75
CA GLY A 29 2.55 -18.24 -1.43
C GLY A 29 3.23 -17.06 -0.73
N ARG A 30 3.39 -15.90 -1.38
CA ARG A 30 3.98 -14.71 -0.75
C ARG A 30 3.03 -14.04 0.24
N LEU A 31 3.57 -13.53 1.34
CA LEU A 31 2.79 -12.72 2.28
C LEU A 31 2.73 -11.25 1.88
N PHE A 32 1.55 -10.66 1.95
CA PHE A 32 1.33 -9.23 1.77
C PHE A 32 0.43 -8.64 2.87
N PRO A 33 0.63 -7.38 3.28
CA PRO A 33 -0.19 -6.76 4.32
C PRO A 33 -1.61 -6.50 3.81
N ARG A 34 -2.62 -6.83 4.63
CA ARG A 34 -4.01 -6.46 4.36
C ARG A 34 -4.19 -4.95 4.50
N LEU A 35 -5.27 -4.42 3.92
CA LEU A 35 -5.58 -2.99 3.93
C LEU A 35 -5.46 -2.33 5.31
N GLU A 36 -5.95 -2.99 6.37
CA GLU A 36 -5.88 -2.45 7.72
C GLU A 36 -4.43 -2.33 8.21
N ARG A 37 -3.58 -3.34 7.99
CA ARG A 37 -2.15 -3.25 8.32
C ARG A 37 -1.46 -2.15 7.52
N VAL A 38 -1.81 -2.00 6.24
CA VAL A 38 -1.27 -0.90 5.43
C VAL A 38 -1.63 0.45 6.06
N LYS A 39 -2.88 0.67 6.48
CA LYS A 39 -3.28 1.92 7.15
C LYS A 39 -2.50 2.17 8.44
N ASP A 40 -2.20 1.13 9.21
CA ASP A 40 -1.39 1.23 10.43
C ASP A 40 0.04 1.69 10.10
N GLU A 41 0.67 1.14 9.05
CA GLU A 41 2.00 1.56 8.59
C GLU A 41 2.02 3.04 8.16
N PHE A 42 0.99 3.49 7.42
CA PHE A 42 0.85 4.90 7.07
C PHE A 42 0.71 5.77 8.32
N SER A 43 -0.12 5.35 9.28
CA SER A 43 -0.35 6.08 10.53
C SER A 43 0.93 6.16 11.38
N GLY A 44 1.71 5.07 11.44
CA GLY A 44 3.03 5.04 12.08
C GLY A 44 4.04 5.98 11.43
N ALA A 45 3.90 6.25 10.13
CA ALA A 45 4.69 7.23 9.39
C ALA A 45 4.12 8.68 9.46
N GLY A 46 3.10 8.93 10.30
CA GLY A 46 2.46 10.24 10.42
C GLY A 46 1.63 10.65 9.20
N LYS A 47 1.16 9.68 8.42
CA LYS A 47 0.37 9.89 7.20
C LYS A 47 -0.96 9.16 7.28
N GLN A 48 -1.96 9.65 6.55
CA GLN A 48 -3.29 9.04 6.51
C GLN A 48 -3.58 8.49 5.12
N LEU A 49 -3.77 7.16 5.01
CA LEU A 49 -4.16 6.50 3.77
C LEU A 49 -5.68 6.42 3.63
N THR A 50 -6.19 6.76 2.46
CA THR A 50 -7.58 6.53 2.05
C THR A 50 -7.62 5.75 0.74
N VAL A 51 -8.38 4.66 0.72
CA VAL A 51 -8.65 3.87 -0.50
C VAL A 51 -10.10 4.04 -0.90
N ARG A 52 -10.37 4.44 -2.14
CA ARG A 52 -11.72 4.67 -2.67
C ARG A 52 -11.90 3.93 -3.99
N HIS A 53 -13.05 3.30 -4.18
CA HIS A 53 -13.43 2.73 -5.48
C HIS A 53 -13.94 3.87 -6.38
N VAL A 54 -13.39 3.94 -7.59
CA VAL A 54 -13.77 4.89 -8.62
C VAL A 54 -14.59 4.13 -9.66
N GLU A 55 -15.91 4.09 -9.44
CA GLU A 55 -16.84 3.27 -10.21
C GLU A 55 -16.75 3.52 -11.73
N LEU A 56 -16.59 4.79 -12.13
CA LEU A 56 -16.48 5.19 -13.55
C LEU A 56 -15.35 4.48 -14.30
N PHE A 57 -14.25 4.17 -13.60
CA PHE A 57 -13.07 3.50 -14.17
C PHE A 57 -12.90 2.07 -13.65
N ASN A 58 -13.84 1.59 -12.81
CA ASN A 58 -13.78 0.32 -12.11
C ASN A 58 -12.40 0.02 -11.49
N CYS A 59 -11.82 1.01 -10.81
CA CYS A 59 -10.51 0.90 -10.17
C CYS A 59 -10.53 1.43 -8.74
N TYR A 60 -9.50 1.14 -7.97
CA TYR A 60 -9.34 1.62 -6.61
C TYR A 60 -8.20 2.63 -6.57
N ARG A 61 -8.47 3.84 -6.08
CA ARG A 61 -7.47 4.87 -5.85
C ARG A 61 -7.09 4.89 -4.38
N ALA A 62 -5.82 4.62 -4.11
CA ALA A 62 -5.19 4.78 -2.81
C ALA A 62 -4.46 6.12 -2.78
N GLU A 63 -4.87 7.03 -1.89
CA GLU A 63 -4.28 8.36 -1.72
C GLU A 63 -3.86 8.54 -0.27
N TRP A 64 -2.72 9.17 -0.02
CA TRP A 64 -2.28 9.49 1.33
C TRP A 64 -1.85 10.94 1.51
N ARG A 65 -2.06 11.42 2.73
CA ARG A 65 -1.83 12.80 3.14
C ARG A 65 -0.93 12.87 4.37
N ASP A 66 -0.23 13.98 4.54
CA ASP A 66 0.49 14.30 5.78
C ASP A 66 -0.46 14.86 6.85
N ALA A 67 0.09 15.17 8.02
CA ALA A 67 -0.64 15.75 9.14
C ALA A 67 -1.26 17.13 8.83
N GLU A 68 -0.73 17.86 7.85
CA GLU A 68 -1.25 19.15 7.40
C GLU A 68 -2.39 18.98 6.37
N GLY A 69 -2.68 17.74 5.98
CA GLY A 69 -3.73 17.38 5.03
C GLY A 69 -3.31 17.54 3.56
N SER A 70 -2.03 17.82 3.29
CA SER A 70 -1.48 17.92 1.95
C SER A 70 -1.32 16.54 1.33
N ILE A 71 -1.66 16.43 0.04
CA ILE A 71 -1.54 15.16 -0.69
C ILE A 71 -0.06 14.87 -0.92
N CYS A 72 0.44 13.82 -0.27
CA CYS A 72 1.82 13.38 -0.46
C CYS A 72 1.96 12.42 -1.65
N GLY A 73 0.90 11.70 -2.01
CA GLY A 73 0.91 10.78 -3.14
C GLY A 73 -0.41 10.03 -3.34
N ALA A 74 -0.54 9.44 -4.52
CA ALA A 74 -1.67 8.59 -4.87
C ALA A 74 -1.26 7.54 -5.92
N VAL A 75 -1.87 6.37 -5.83
CA VAL A 75 -1.75 5.28 -6.79
C VAL A 75 -3.13 4.69 -7.10
N VAL A 76 -3.22 3.96 -8.21
CA VAL A 76 -4.44 3.25 -8.61
C VAL A 76 -4.14 1.77 -8.83
N GLY A 77 -5.10 0.91 -8.48
CA GLY A 77 -5.06 -0.54 -8.71
C GLY A 77 -6.42 -1.08 -9.12
N HIS A 78 -6.47 -2.34 -9.57
CA HIS A 78 -7.71 -3.02 -9.94
C HIS A 78 -8.48 -3.55 -8.72
N SER A 79 -7.81 -3.71 -7.58
CA SER A 79 -8.42 -4.05 -6.30
C SER A 79 -7.96 -3.13 -5.17
N ALA A 80 -8.71 -3.10 -4.06
CA ALA A 80 -8.33 -2.33 -2.88
C ALA A 80 -6.99 -2.79 -2.29
N ASN A 81 -6.74 -4.11 -2.24
CA ASN A 81 -5.49 -4.68 -1.73
C ASN A 81 -4.31 -4.32 -2.63
N GLU A 82 -4.44 -4.43 -3.95
CA GLU A 82 -3.39 -4.03 -4.89
C GLU A 82 -3.02 -2.56 -4.72
N ALA A 83 -4.02 -1.67 -4.72
CA ALA A 83 -3.78 -0.23 -4.57
C ALA A 83 -3.12 0.09 -3.22
N ALA A 84 -3.53 -0.58 -2.13
CA ALA A 84 -2.96 -0.38 -0.80
C ALA A 84 -1.51 -0.90 -0.69
N VAL A 85 -1.24 -2.12 -1.14
CA VAL A 85 0.10 -2.72 -1.11
C VAL A 85 1.07 -1.89 -1.94
N TYR A 86 0.64 -1.44 -3.12
CA TYR A 86 1.48 -0.58 -3.95
C TYR A 86 1.67 0.82 -3.34
N ALA A 87 0.66 1.39 -2.68
CA ALA A 87 0.83 2.63 -1.93
C ALA A 87 1.89 2.49 -0.83
N LEU A 88 1.89 1.36 -0.11
CA LEU A 88 2.88 1.09 0.93
C LEU A 88 4.30 1.00 0.38
N SER A 89 4.51 0.34 -0.77
CA SER A 89 5.83 0.28 -1.38
C SER A 89 6.36 1.67 -1.74
N GLN A 90 5.49 2.55 -2.25
CA GLN A 90 5.84 3.95 -2.55
C GLN A 90 6.17 4.75 -1.28
N LEU A 91 5.36 4.61 -0.22
CA LEU A 91 5.63 5.23 1.07
C LEU A 91 7.02 4.84 1.57
N ARG A 92 7.30 3.53 1.61
CA ARG A 92 8.58 3.01 2.13
C ARG A 92 9.76 3.51 1.32
N ARG A 93 9.65 3.58 -0.01
CA ARG A 93 10.69 4.17 -0.88
C ARG A 93 10.92 5.65 -0.57
N SER A 94 9.85 6.40 -0.32
CA SER A 94 9.98 7.82 0.05
C SER A 94 10.66 8.04 1.41
N LEU A 95 10.59 7.06 2.33
CA LEU A 95 11.26 7.12 3.63
C LEU A 95 12.74 6.74 3.57
N VAL A 96 13.13 5.86 2.64
CA VAL A 96 14.53 5.44 2.46
C VAL A 96 15.33 6.47 1.64
N GLY A 97 14.64 7.25 0.80
CA GLY A 97 15.25 8.33 0.00
C GLY A 97 15.34 9.69 0.69
N ALA A 98 14.94 9.81 1.96
CA ALA A 98 14.99 11.03 2.77
C ALA A 98 16.18 11.00 3.75
#